data_AF-A0A369XH91-F1
#
_entry.id   AF-A0A369XH91-F1
#
_cell.length_a   1.000
_cell.length_b   1.000
_cell.length_c   1.000
_cell.angle_alpha   90.00
_cell.angle_beta   90.00
_cell.angle_gamma   90.00
#
_symmetry.space_group_name_H-M   'P 1'
#
loop_
_entity.id
_entity.type
_entity.pdbx_description
1 polymer ?
#
loop_
_entity_poly.entity_id
_entity_poly.type
_entity_poly.pdbx_seq_one_letter_code
_entity_poly.pdbx_strand_id
1 'polypeptide(L)' 'MTTSTPPSAADFHLQQLRPLLGGTITNLARTRVDEYGDEFFGLVITLPNGQKRTLIFLADDEGNGPGSFQLDSQG' A
#
# COMPACT_ATOMS: atom_id res chain seq x y z
N MET A 1 -11.25 27.16 21.58
CA MET A 1 -11.51 26.42 20.33
C MET A 1 -10.18 26.02 19.74
N THR A 2 -9.78 24.75 19.85
CA THR A 2 -8.56 24.25 19.19
C THR A 2 -8.92 23.89 17.75
N THR A 3 -8.49 24.73 16.80
CA THR A 3 -8.58 24.42 15.37
C THR A 3 -7.51 23.38 15.04
N SER A 4 -7.83 22.09 15.17
CA SER A 4 -6.99 21.04 14.62
C SER A 4 -7.17 21.05 13.10
N THR A 5 -6.17 21.54 12.37
CA THR A 5 -6.07 21.33 10.92
C THR A 5 -6.15 19.82 10.68
N PRO A 6 -7.05 19.33 9.80
CA PRO A 6 -7.10 17.92 9.47
C PRO A 6 -5.73 17.48 8.89
N PRO A 7 -5.27 16.26 9.19
CA PRO A 7 -4.00 15.75 8.68
C PRO A 7 -3.99 15.81 7.15
N SER A 8 -2.84 16.17 6.58
CA SER A 8 -2.69 16.21 5.13
C SER A 8 -2.87 14.81 4.53
N ALA A 9 -3.16 14.73 3.23
CA ALA A 9 -3.18 13.44 2.53
C ALA A 9 -1.85 12.68 2.72
N ALA A 10 -0.71 13.38 2.76
CA ALA A 10 0.59 12.78 3.02
C ALA A 10 0.68 12.17 4.43
N ASP A 11 0.18 12.86 5.45
CA ASP A 11 0.17 12.36 6.84
C ASP A 11 -0.73 11.11 6.98
N PHE A 12 -1.88 11.11 6.31
CA PHE A 12 -2.78 9.95 6.28
C PHE A 12 -2.07 8.72 5.70
N HIS A 13 -1.47 8.85 4.51
CA HIS A 13 -0.77 7.74 3.87
C HIS A 13 0.45 7.29 4.68
N LEU A 14 1.22 8.23 5.24
CA LEU A 14 2.33 7.90 6.13
C LEU A 14 1.87 7.08 7.34
N GLN A 15 0.73 7.44 7.95
CA GLN A 15 0.16 6.67 9.06
C GLN A 15 -0.20 5.24 8.65
N GLN A 16 -0.76 5.04 7.46
CA GLN A 16 -1.06 3.71 6.93
C GLN A 16 0.19 2.88 6.69
N LEU A 17 1.31 3.49 6.27
CA LEU A 17 2.58 2.78 5.97
C LEU A 17 3.42 2.46 7.22
N ARG A 18 3.21 3.14 8.35
CA ARG A 18 3.97 2.92 9.60
C ARG A 18 4.10 1.45 10.03
N PRO A 19 3.08 0.57 9.90
CA PRO A 19 3.20 -0.84 10.25
C PRO A 19 4.25 -1.62 9.45
N LEU A 20 4.72 -1.07 8.33
CA LEU A 20 5.74 -1.68 7.47
C LEU A 20 7.18 -1.30 7.84
N LEU A 21 7.37 -0.36 8.77
CA LEU A 21 8.71 0.15 9.12
C LEU A 21 9.63 -0.98 9.60
N GLY A 22 10.84 -1.01 9.05
CA GLY A 22 11.83 -2.07 9.32
C GLY A 22 11.62 -3.35 8.52
N GLY A 23 10.56 -3.44 7.72
CA GLY A 23 10.36 -4.55 6.78
C GLY A 23 11.30 -4.50 5.58
N THR A 24 11.59 -5.67 5.02
CA THR A 24 12.37 -5.83 3.78
C THR A 24 11.43 -6.17 2.62
N ILE A 25 11.57 -5.49 1.48
CA ILE A 25 10.87 -5.87 0.25
C ILE A 25 11.47 -7.19 -0.23
N THR A 26 10.64 -8.23 -0.33
CA THR A 26 11.08 -9.60 -0.60
C THR A 26 10.52 -10.18 -1.89
N ASN A 27 9.44 -9.61 -2.41
CA ASN A 27 8.87 -10.01 -3.69
C ASN A 27 8.00 -8.89 -4.29
N LEU A 28 7.62 -9.03 -5.55
CA LEU A 28 6.55 -8.28 -6.17
C LEU A 28 5.19 -8.95 -5.90
N ALA A 29 4.17 -8.13 -5.68
CA ALA A 29 2.78 -8.57 -5.63
C ALA A 29 2.07 -8.15 -6.92
N ARG A 30 1.07 -8.94 -7.33
CA ARG A 30 0.13 -8.61 -8.40
C ARG A 30 -1.26 -9.07 -7.99
N THR A 31 -2.28 -8.31 -8.35
CA THR A 31 -3.66 -8.78 -8.24
C THR A 31 -3.96 -9.78 -9.35
N ARG A 32 -5.14 -10.37 -9.32
CA ARG A 32 -5.69 -11.03 -10.49
C ARG A 32 -6.14 -9.97 -11.50
N VAL A 33 -6.09 -10.31 -12.79
CA VAL A 33 -6.75 -9.57 -13.85
C VAL A 33 -8.25 -9.53 -13.57
N ASP A 34 -8.83 -8.33 -13.56
CA ASP A 34 -10.27 -8.12 -13.36
C ASP A 34 -11.08 -8.37 -14.65
N GLU A 35 -12.36 -8.00 -14.65
CA GLU A 35 -13.23 -8.19 -15.82
C GLU A 35 -12.95 -7.22 -16.98
N TYR A 36 -12.21 -6.14 -16.73
CA TYR A 36 -11.83 -5.13 -17.73
C TYR A 36 -10.43 -5.36 -18.30
N GLY A 37 -9.68 -6.30 -17.73
CA GLY A 37 -8.32 -6.63 -18.16
C GLY A 37 -7.24 -5.96 -17.33
N ASP A 38 -7.63 -5.26 -16.27
CA ASP A 38 -6.71 -4.48 -15.44
C ASP A 38 -6.15 -5.34 -14.31
N GLU A 39 -4.88 -5.10 -13.96
CA GLU A 39 -4.26 -5.65 -12.77
C GLU A 39 -3.43 -4.59 -12.05
N PHE A 40 -3.40 -4.69 -10.72
CA PHE A 40 -2.61 -3.82 -9.88
C PHE A 40 -1.34 -4.53 -9.41
N PHE A 41 -0.26 -3.76 -9.32
CA PHE A 41 1.02 -4.25 -8.86
C PHE A 41 1.34 -3.72 -7.46
N GLY A 42 2.26 -4.39 -6.79
CA GLY A 42 2.59 -4.07 -5.41
C GLY A 42 3.87 -4.74 -4.92
N LEU A 43 4.06 -4.69 -3.61
CA LEU A 43 5.23 -5.19 -2.90
C LEU A 43 4.81 -6.19 -1.83
N VAL A 44 5.55 -7.30 -1.72
CA VAL A 44 5.51 -8.18 -0.55
C VAL A 44 6.65 -7.80 0.38
N ILE A 45 6.28 -7.38 1.59
CA ILE A 45 7.20 -6.89 2.61
C ILE A 45 7.25 -7.92 3.74
N THR A 46 8.43 -8.44 4.03
CA THR A 46 8.68 -9.31 5.19
C THR A 46 9.14 -8.47 6.36
N LEU A 47 8.36 -8.46 7.44
CA LEU A 47 8.64 -7.72 8.67
C LEU A 47 9.71 -8.42 9.52
N PRO A 48 10.36 -7.72 10.47
CA PRO A 48 11.37 -8.31 11.34
C PRO A 48 10.90 -9.52 12.16
N ASN A 49 9.59 -9.61 12.43
CA ASN A 49 8.97 -10.74 13.12
C ASN A 49 8.65 -11.94 12.19
N GLY A 50 9.09 -11.88 10.92
CA GLY A 50 8.84 -12.90 9.90
C GLY A 50 7.46 -12.81 9.23
N GLN A 51 6.55 -11.95 9.71
CA GLN A 51 5.24 -11.79 9.09
C GLN A 51 5.35 -11.11 7.73
N LYS A 52 4.50 -11.53 6.79
CA LYS A 52 4.38 -10.91 5.48
C LYS A 52 3.21 -9.94 5.45
N ARG A 53 3.42 -8.83 4.75
CA ARG A 53 2.39 -7.83 4.42
C ARG A 53 2.48 -7.51 2.94
N THR A 54 1.33 -7.31 2.32
CA THR A 54 1.26 -6.94 0.90
C THR A 54 0.77 -5.51 0.80
N LEU A 55 1.49 -4.71 0.02
CA LEU A 55 1.14 -3.34 -0.34
C LEU A 55 0.81 -3.31 -1.83
N ILE A 56 -0.44 -3.04 -2.21
CA ILE A 56 -0.87 -2.91 -3.61
C ILE A 56 -0.99 -1.43 -3.96
N PHE A 57 -0.41 -1.00 -5.07
CA PHE A 57 -0.61 0.34 -5.61
C PHE A 57 -1.92 0.36 -6.41
N LEU A 58 -2.76 1.34 -6.12
CA LEU A 58 -4.08 1.51 -6.77
C LEU A 58 -4.02 2.50 -7.93
N ALA A 59 -2.82 2.89 -8.34
CA ALA A 59 -2.61 3.53 -9.63
C ALA A 59 -2.39 2.42 -10.68
N ASP A 60 -2.98 2.60 -11.85
CA ASP A 60 -2.67 1.75 -13.01
C ASP A 60 -1.24 2.00 -13.52
N ASP A 61 -0.82 1.24 -14.52
CA ASP A 61 0.52 1.32 -15.12
C ASP A 61 0.75 2.60 -15.96
N GLU A 62 -0.31 3.29 -16.34
CA GLU A 62 -0.28 4.64 -16.95
C GLU A 62 -0.18 5.76 -15.90
N GLY A 63 -0.32 5.43 -14.61
CA GLY A 63 -0.28 6.38 -13.49
C GLY A 63 -1.61 7.10 -13.22
N ASN A 64 -2.71 6.63 -13.80
CA ASN A 64 -4.04 7.14 -13.49
C ASN A 64 -4.49 6.64 -12.10
N GLY A 65 -5.15 7.53 -11.36
CA GLY A 65 -5.65 7.26 -10.00
C GLY A 65 -4.96 8.12 -8.93
N PRO A 66 -5.50 8.17 -7.71
CA PRO A 66 -5.04 9.09 -6.66
C PRO A 66 -3.64 8.79 -6.08
N GLY A 67 -2.87 7.85 -6.65
CA GLY A 67 -1.61 7.38 -6.06
C GLY A 67 -1.81 6.68 -4.72
N SER A 68 -2.99 6.10 -4.48
CA SER A 68 -3.35 5.39 -3.25
C SER A 68 -2.81 3.96 -3.25
N PHE A 69 -2.85 3.32 -2.09
CA PHE A 69 -2.43 1.92 -1.93
C PHE A 69 -3.31 1.19 -0.94
N GLN A 70 -3.39 -0.14 -1.07
CA GLN A 70 -4.06 -1.04 -0.14
C GLN A 70 -3.04 -1.91 0.60
N LEU A 71 -3.23 -2.07 1.91
CA LEU A 71 -2.41 -2.90 2.78
C LEU A 71 -3.19 -4.12 3.24
N ASP A 72 -2.77 -5.30 2.82
CA ASP A 72 -3.38 -6.57 3.21
C ASP A 72 -2.45 -7.39 4.13
N SER A 73 -3.09 -8.05 5.10
CA SER A 73 -2.46 -9.06 5.93
C SER A 73 -2.55 -10.40 5.22
N GLN A 74 -1.53 -10.80 4.47
CA GLN A 74 -1.45 -12.16 3.97
C GLN A 74 -0.91 -13.05 5.10
N GLY A 75 -1.72 -14.02 5.53
CA GLY A 75 -1.37 -15.04 6.51
C GLY A 75 -0.37 -16.05 5.94
#